data_AF-A0A5K1HSR7-F1
#
_entry.id   AF-A0A5K1HSR7-F1
#
_cell.length_a   1.000
_cell.length_b   1.000
_cell.length_c   1.000
_cell.angle_alpha   90.00
_cell.angle_beta   90.00
_cell.angle_gamma   90.00
#
_symmetry.space_group_name_H-M   'P 1'
#
loop_
_entity.id
_entity.type
_entity.pdbx_description
1 polymer ?
#
loop_
_entity_poly.entity_id
_entity_poly.type
_entity_poly.pdbx_seq_one_letter_code
_entity_poly.pdbx_strand_id
1 'polypeptide(L)' 'QQSDKWVMSGEPEKLGRAGSKCWLGKRPVVRGVVMNPVDHPHGGGEGRAPIGRKKPTTPWVSRAWKKE' A
#
# COMPACT_ATOMS: atom_id res chain seq x y z
N GLN A 1 -27.94 12.60 35.62
CA GLN A 1 -27.46 11.40 34.90
C GLN A 1 -27.56 11.66 33.41
N GLN A 2 -26.49 12.15 32.80
CA GLN A 2 -26.37 12.17 31.35
C GLN A 2 -24.92 11.87 31.04
N SER A 3 -24.73 10.67 30.51
CA SER A 3 -23.45 10.00 30.32
C SER A 3 -22.56 10.77 29.36
N ASP A 4 -21.31 10.97 29.76
CA ASP A 4 -20.18 11.34 28.92
C ASP A 4 -20.03 10.35 27.76
N LYS A 5 -20.70 10.63 26.63
CA LYS A 5 -20.41 10.00 25.34
C LYS A 5 -19.44 10.90 24.58
N TRP A 6 -18.16 10.77 24.91
CA TRP A 6 -17.10 11.20 24.00
C TRP A 6 -17.06 10.22 22.83
N VAL A 7 -17.58 10.69 21.70
CA VAL A 7 -17.55 9.97 20.42
C VAL A 7 -16.09 9.75 20.02
N MET A 8 -15.68 8.48 20.02
CA MET A 8 -14.41 8.01 19.50
C MET A 8 -14.42 8.09 17.97
N SER A 9 -14.26 9.29 17.41
CA SER A 9 -13.96 9.51 16.00
C SER A 9 -12.47 9.83 15.85
N GLY A 10 -11.61 8.87 16.16
CA GLY A 10 -10.16 9.00 15.97
C GLY A 10 -9.75 8.41 14.63
N GLU A 11 -9.34 9.26 13.68
CA GLU A 11 -8.53 8.80 12.55
C GLU A 11 -7.22 8.18 13.09
N PRO A 12 -6.65 7.14 12.43
CA PRO A 12 -5.42 6.52 12.91
C PRO A 12 -4.30 7.56 12.97
N GLU A 13 -3.71 7.71 14.15
CA GLU A 13 -2.64 8.66 14.40
C GLU A 13 -1.48 8.41 13.42
N LYS A 14 -1.06 9.46 12.70
CA LYS A 14 0.01 9.36 11.70
C LYS A 14 1.32 9.05 12.43
N LEU A 15 1.82 7.83 12.26
CA LEU A 15 3.13 7.41 12.78
C LEU A 15 4.23 8.30 12.19
N GLY A 16 4.70 9.28 12.96
CA GLY A 16 5.59 10.36 12.50
C GLY A 16 7.04 9.93 12.19
N ARG A 17 7.38 8.64 12.33
CA ARG A 17 8.72 8.10 12.03
C ARG A 17 8.62 6.78 11.26
N ALA A 18 9.51 6.58 10.28
CA ALA A 18 9.52 5.38 9.44
C ALA A 18 9.65 4.07 10.26
N GLY A 19 10.46 4.09 11.32
CA GLY A 19 10.69 2.93 12.20
C GLY A 19 9.51 2.57 13.11
N SER A 20 8.57 3.48 13.37
CA SER A 20 7.42 3.21 14.25
C SER A 20 6.52 2.10 13.71
N LYS A 21 6.50 1.89 12.38
CA LYS A 21 5.77 0.76 11.76
C LYS A 21 6.41 -0.59 12.08
N CYS A 22 7.73 -0.65 12.24
CA CYS A 22 8.44 -1.88 12.59
C CYS A 22 8.14 -2.33 14.02
N TRP A 23 7.90 -1.40 14.95
CA TRP A 23 7.45 -1.73 16.32
C TRP A 23 6.09 -2.40 16.35
N LEU A 24 5.24 -2.12 15.36
CA LEU A 24 3.95 -2.79 15.16
C LEU A 24 4.06 -4.10 14.36
N GLY A 25 5.28 -4.63 14.16
CA GLY A 25 5.53 -5.84 13.39
C GLY A 25 5.36 -5.70 11.87
N LYS A 26 5.09 -4.48 11.36
CA LYS A 26 4.92 -4.25 9.92
C LYS A 26 6.28 -4.06 9.26
N ARG A 27 6.62 -4.98 8.35
CA ARG A 27 7.85 -4.92 7.55
C ARG A 27 7.72 -3.91 6.41
N PRO A 28 8.83 -3.29 5.96
CA PRO A 28 8.81 -2.44 4.77
C PRO A 28 8.41 -3.26 3.54
N VAL A 29 7.63 -2.66 2.64
CA VAL A 29 7.15 -3.28 1.40
C VAL A 29 7.73 -2.52 0.21
N VAL A 30 8.25 -3.25 -0.76
CA VAL A 30 8.81 -2.69 -2.01
C VAL A 30 7.68 -2.50 -3.03
N ARG A 31 7.71 -1.39 -3.78
CA ARG A 31 6.74 -1.12 -4.85
C ARG A 31 7.04 -2.00 -6.06
N GLY A 32 6.01 -2.63 -6.63
CA GLY A 32 6.13 -3.50 -7.80
C GLY A 32 6.74 -2.87 -9.06
N VAL A 33 6.66 -1.54 -9.20
CA VAL A 33 7.27 -0.79 -10.32
C VAL A 33 8.80 -0.85 -10.30
N VAL A 34 9.39 -1.00 -9.12
CA VAL A 34 10.85 -1.03 -8.94
C VAL A 34 11.42 -2.44 -9.12
N MET A 35 10.56 -3.47 -9.10
CA MET A 35 10.96 -4.87 -9.22
C MET A 35 11.32 -5.23 -10.68
N ASN A 36 11.94 -6.38 -10.91
CA ASN A 36 12.20 -6.87 -12.27
C ASN A 36 10.89 -7.33 -12.95
N PRO A 37 10.84 -7.39 -14.30
CA PRO A 37 9.66 -7.89 -15.03
C PRO A 37 9.20 -9.31 -14.65
N VAL A 38 10.14 -10.16 -14.21
CA VAL A 38 9.86 -11.54 -13.74
C VAL A 38 9.17 -11.56 -12.38
N ASP A 39 9.47 -10.60 -11.51
CA ASP A 39 9.03 -10.57 -10.11
C ASP A 39 7.68 -9.84 -9.95
N HIS A 40 7.39 -8.87 -10.83
CA HIS A 40 6.15 -8.11 -10.77
C HIS A 40 5.64 -7.74 -12.17
N PRO A 41 4.32 -7.82 -12.45
CA PRO A 41 3.75 -7.42 -13.75
C PRO A 41 3.91 -5.94 -14.14
N HIS A 42 4.45 -5.12 -13.24
CA HIS A 42 4.74 -3.70 -13.46
C HIS A 42 6.24 -3.41 -13.36
N GLY A 43 7.06 -4.44 -13.18
CA GLY A 43 8.49 -4.33 -13.01
C GLY A 43 9.20 -4.05 -14.33
N GLY A 44 10.33 -3.36 -14.24
CA GLY A 44 11.17 -2.97 -15.38
C GLY A 44 10.73 -1.70 -16.12
N GLY A 45 11.51 -1.36 -17.14
CA GLY A 45 11.44 -0.10 -17.88
C GLY A 45 12.61 0.84 -17.55
N GLU A 46 12.95 1.75 -18.46
CA GLU A 46 14.03 2.71 -18.25
C GLU A 46 13.60 3.81 -17.27
N GLY A 47 14.35 4.01 -16.19
CA GLY A 47 14.09 5.08 -15.21
C GLY A 47 12.80 4.88 -14.41
N ARG A 48 11.90 5.89 -14.44
CA ARG A 48 10.59 5.83 -13.77
C ARG A 48 9.52 5.42 -14.78
N ALA A 49 9.28 4.12 -14.91
CA ALA A 49 8.26 3.60 -15.82
C ALA A 49 6.84 3.84 -15.28
N PRO A 50 5.90 4.35 -16.11
CA PRO A 50 4.47 4.24 -15.80
C PRO A 50 4.06 2.76 -15.83
N ILE A 51 2.94 2.42 -15.20
CA ILE A 51 2.42 1.04 -15.10
C ILE A 51 2.26 0.36 -16.49
N GLY A 52 2.09 1.14 -17.56
CA GLY A 52 2.04 0.64 -18.96
C GLY A 52 0.81 -0.21 -19.29
N ARG A 53 0.00 -0.59 -18.30
CA ARG A 53 -1.23 -1.38 -18.44
C ARG A 53 -2.46 -0.54 -18.12
N LYS A 54 -3.59 -0.87 -18.77
CA LYS A 54 -4.89 -0.19 -18.55
C LYS A 54 -5.39 -0.27 -17.10
N LYS A 55 -4.96 -1.28 -16.34
CA LYS A 55 -5.38 -1.51 -14.96
C LYS A 55 -4.19 -1.97 -14.11
N PRO A 56 -4.11 -1.55 -12.83
CA PRO A 56 -3.11 -2.08 -11.92
C PRO A 56 -3.38 -3.56 -11.64
N THR A 57 -2.29 -4.33 -11.67
CA THR A 57 -2.29 -5.78 -11.46
C THR A 57 -1.59 -6.10 -10.14
N THR A 58 -2.04 -7.15 -9.47
CA THR A 58 -1.34 -7.73 -8.32
C THR A 58 -0.06 -8.45 -8.79
N PRO A 59 0.86 -8.83 -7.88
CA PRO A 59 2.03 -9.62 -8.24
C PRO A 59 1.69 -10.93 -8.97
N TRP A 60 0.51 -11.48 -8.72
CA TRP A 60 0.03 -12.78 -9.23
C TRP A 60 -0.94 -12.64 -10.41
N VAL A 61 -0.83 -11.57 -11.20
CA VAL A 61 -1.56 -11.33 -12.47
C VAL A 61 -3.08 -11.10 -12.32
N SER A 62 -3.63 -11.10 -11.10
CA SER A 62 -5.03 -10.74 -10.87
C SER A 62 -5.25 -9.22 -10.89
N ARG A 63 -6.46 -8.78 -11.25
CA ARG A 63 -6.84 -7.36 -11.19
C ARG A 63 -6.72 -6.88 -9.74
N ALA A 64 -5.93 -5.82 -9.49
CA ALA A 64 -5.76 -5.28 -8.13
C ALA A 64 -7.04 -4.60 -7.59
N TRP A 65 -7.99 -4.25 -8.46
CA TRP A 65 -9.26 -3.64 -8.10
C TRP A 65 -10.39 -4.66 -8.07
N LYS A 66 -11.06 -4.82 -6.93
CA LYS A 66 -12.38 -5.46 -6.84
C LYS A 66 -13.42 -4.44 -7.31
N LYS A 67 -14.22 -4.77 -8.34
CA LYS A 67 -15.51 -4.08 -8.50
C LYS A 67 -16.33 -4.45 -7.26
N GLU A 68 -16.81 -3.46 -6.51
CA GLU A 68 -18.00 -3.63 -5.68
C GLU A 68 -19.17 -4.09 -6.55
#